data_AF-A0A966SVW7-F1
#
_entry.id   AF-A0A966SVW7-F1
#
_cell.length_a   1.000
_cell.length_b   1.000
_cell.length_c   1.000
_cell.angle_alpha   90.00
_cell.angle_beta   90.00
_cell.angle_gamma   90.00
#
_symmetry.space_group_name_H-M   'P 1'
#
loop_
_entity.id
_entity.type
_entity.pdbx_description
1 polymer ?
#
loop_
_entity_poly.entity_id
_entity_poly.type
_entity_poly.pdbx_seq_one_letter_code
_entity_poly.pdbx_strand_id
1 'polypeptide(L)' 'RTVRAAMDALLSFGRARQIQLAVIVDRGHRELPIRADYVGKNLPTARHEQVEVRLREVDGTDEVVLLGQLRSGTNHA' A
#
# COMPACT_ATOMS: atom_id res chain seq x y z
N ARG A 1 -0.03 1.23 -9.55
CA ARG A 1 0.19 0.43 -10.79
C ARG A 1 -0.46 -0.96 -10.69
N THR A 2 -0.13 -1.78 -9.70
CA THR A 2 -0.64 -3.16 -9.51
C THR A 2 -2.17 -3.28 -9.59
N VAL A 3 -2.92 -2.39 -8.95
CA VAL A 3 -4.39 -2.38 -9.00
C VAL A 3 -4.92 -2.23 -10.43
N ARG A 4 -4.27 -1.43 -11.29
CA ARG A 4 -4.68 -1.28 -12.70
C ARG A 4 -4.58 -2.62 -13.42
N ALA A 5 -3.43 -3.29 -13.31
CA ALA A 5 -3.22 -4.60 -13.93
C ALA A 5 -4.22 -5.65 -13.41
N ALA A 6 -4.54 -5.63 -12.11
CA ALA A 6 -5.56 -6.51 -11.54
C ALA A 6 -6.96 -6.22 -12.12
N MET A 7 -7.34 -4.95 -12.30
CA MET A 7 -8.60 -4.59 -12.96
C MET A 7 -8.63 -5.06 -14.42
N ASP A 8 -7.52 -4.88 -15.16
CA ASP A 8 -7.44 -5.33 -16.57
C ASP A 8 -7.60 -6.86 -16.66
N ALA A 9 -6.97 -7.60 -15.73
CA ALA A 9 -7.15 -9.04 -15.61
C ALA A 9 -8.62 -9.42 -15.32
N LEU A 10 -9.26 -8.77 -14.33
CA LEU A 10 -10.68 -9.01 -14.01
C LEU A 10 -11.60 -8.77 -15.21
N LEU A 11 -11.35 -7.71 -15.98
CA LEU A 11 -12.13 -7.37 -17.17
C LEU A 11 -11.98 -8.41 -18.30
N SER A 12 -10.85 -9.14 -18.34
CA SER A 12 -10.66 -10.24 -19.28
C SER A 12 -11.49 -11.48 -18.93
N PHE A 13 -11.85 -11.66 -17.66
CA PHE A 13 -12.69 -12.78 -17.20
C PHE A 13 -14.20 -12.52 -17.32
N GLY A 14 -14.60 -11.26 -17.54
CA GLY A 14 -16.01 -10.88 -17.71
C GLY A 14 -16.30 -9.44 -17.31
N ARG A 15 -17.59 -9.11 -17.26
CA ARG A 15 -18.05 -7.76 -16.88
C ARG A 15 -18.75 -7.79 -15.52
N ALA A 16 -17.96 -7.60 -14.47
CA ALA A 16 -18.51 -7.38 -13.14
C ALA A 16 -19.44 -6.16 -13.14
N ARG A 17 -20.57 -6.26 -12.42
CA ARG A 17 -21.49 -5.12 -12.21
C ARG A 17 -20.79 -3.95 -11.51
N GLN A 18 -19.84 -4.25 -10.64
CA GLN A 18 -19.02 -3.29 -9.92
C GLN A 18 -17.71 -3.95 -9.48
N ILE A 19 -16.64 -3.18 -9.43
CA ILE A 19 -15.36 -3.56 -8.81
C ILE A 19 -15.10 -2.56 -7.68
N GLN A 20 -14.74 -3.06 -6.51
CA GLN A 20 -14.35 -2.23 -5.37
C GLN A 20 -12.95 -2.63 -4.90
N LEU A 21 -12.21 -1.66 -4.37
CA LEU A 21 -10.86 -1.85 -3.84
C LEU A 21 -10.86 -1.64 -2.33
N ALA A 22 -10.47 -2.69 -1.59
CA ALA A 22 -10.14 -2.61 -0.18
C ALA A 22 -8.62 -2.74 0.02
N VAL A 23 -8.05 -1.87 0.87
CA VAL A 23 -6.62 -1.90 1.21
C VAL A 23 -6.45 -1.80 2.73
N ILE A 24 -5.44 -2.49 3.26
CA ILE A 24 -5.06 -2.35 4.68
C ILE A 24 -4.43 -0.96 4.90
N VAL A 25 -3.52 -0.54 4.02
CA VAL A 25 -2.83 0.75 4.11
C VAL A 25 -2.90 1.51 2.78
N ASP A 26 -3.22 2.80 2.85
CA ASP A 26 -3.02 3.76 1.75
C ASP A 26 -1.85 4.69 2.09
N ARG A 27 -0.75 4.56 1.35
CA ARG A 27 0.48 5.34 1.55
C ARG A 27 0.59 6.61 0.70
N GLY A 28 -0.43 6.91 -0.11
CA GLY A 28 -0.40 8.01 -1.06
C GLY A 28 0.46 7.75 -2.30
N HIS A 29 1.04 8.82 -2.86
CA HIS A 29 1.93 8.80 -4.04
C HIS A 29 1.37 8.08 -5.27
N ARG A 30 0.05 8.19 -5.49
CA ARG A 30 -0.63 7.55 -6.62
C ARG A 30 -0.13 8.10 -7.95
N GLU A 31 0.26 7.20 -8.86
CA GLU A 31 0.64 7.53 -10.24
C GLU A 31 -0.55 7.47 -11.22
N LEU A 32 -1.68 6.90 -10.77
CA LEU A 32 -2.91 6.76 -11.56
C LEU A 32 -4.09 7.26 -10.73
N PRO A 33 -5.19 7.73 -11.36
CA PRO A 33 -6.39 8.19 -10.66
C PRO A 33 -7.22 6.99 -10.14
N ILE A 34 -6.63 6.19 -9.25
CA ILE A 34 -7.24 5.02 -8.62
C ILE A 34 -7.24 5.26 -7.12
N ARG A 35 -8.41 5.16 -6.49
CA ARG A 35 -8.61 5.29 -5.05
C ARG A 35 -9.25 4.01 -4.51
N ALA A 36 -8.90 3.63 -3.29
CA ALA A 36 -9.59 2.56 -2.58
C ALA A 36 -10.94 3.04 -2.03
N ASP A 37 -11.96 2.19 -2.16
CA ASP A 37 -13.27 2.40 -1.56
C ASP A 37 -13.20 2.21 -0.04
N TYR A 38 -12.35 1.28 0.41
CA TYR A 38 -12.14 0.95 1.81
C TYR A 38 -10.66 1.01 2.15
N VAL A 39 -10.31 1.76 3.20
CA VAL A 39 -8.94 1.94 3.67
C VAL A 39 -8.90 1.64 5.16
N GLY A 40 -8.06 0.70 5.56
CA GLY A 40 -7.81 0.44 6.99
C GLY A 40 -7.11 1.62 7.66
N LYS A 41 -5.98 2.06 7.10
CA LYS A 41 -5.25 3.24 7.59
C LYS A 41 -4.66 4.07 6.44
N ASN A 42 -4.85 5.39 6.52
CA ASN A 42 -4.10 6.34 5.70
C ASN A 42 -2.79 6.65 6.40
N LEU A 43 -1.67 6.42 5.74
CA LEU A 43 -0.33 6.64 6.27
C LEU A 43 0.45 7.54 5.31
N PRO A 44 0.47 8.86 5.54
CA PRO A 44 1.33 9.75 4.75
C PRO A 44 2.78 9.31 4.90
N THR A 45 3.45 9.09 3.77
CA THR A 45 4.86 8.67 3.73
C THR A 45 5.66 9.62 2.86
N ALA A 46 6.99 9.62 2.99
CA ALA A 46 7.90 10.13 1.98
C ALA A 46 8.11 9.07 0.88
N ARG A 47 8.60 9.51 -0.30
CA ARG A 47 8.85 8.60 -1.44
C ARG A 47 9.92 7.54 -1.14
N HIS A 48 10.85 7.83 -0.23
CA HIS A 48 11.94 6.92 0.15
C HIS A 48 11.54 5.96 1.28
N GLU A 49 10.41 6.19 1.94
CA GLU A 49 9.91 5.27 2.97
C GLU A 49 9.22 4.07 2.33
N GLN A 50 9.21 2.95 3.03
CA GLN A 50 8.53 1.73 2.61
C GLN A 50 7.55 1.28 3.70
N VAL A 51 6.42 0.73 3.26
CA VAL A 51 5.42 0.18 4.17
C VAL A 51 5.42 -1.32 3.97
N GLU A 52 5.72 -2.06 5.04
CA GLU A 52 5.54 -3.50 5.11
C GLU A 52 4.26 -3.81 5.88
N VAL A 53 3.40 -4.62 5.29
CA VAL A 53 2.23 -5.18 5.96
C VAL A 53 2.54 -6.65 6.17
N ARG A 54 2.60 -7.07 7.42
CA ARG A 54 2.87 -8.45 7.83
C ARG A 54 1.58 -9.05 8.36
N LEU A 55 1.26 -10.24 7.87
CA LEU A 55 0.06 -10.99 8.26
C LEU A 55 0.49 -12.30 8.90
N ARG A 56 -0.17 -12.70 9.98
CA ARG A 56 0.21 -13.91 10.74
C ARG A 56 0.31 -15.16 9.88
N GLU A 57 -0.56 -15.31 8.88
CA GLU A 57 -0.62 -16.47 7.99
C GLU A 57 0.61 -16.60 7.07
N VAL A 58 1.28 -15.48 6.78
CA VAL A 58 2.43 -15.42 5.86
C VAL A 58 3.74 -15.19 6.62
N ASP A 59 3.71 -14.33 7.64
CA ASP A 59 4.90 -13.79 8.33
C ASP A 59 4.98 -14.15 9.82
N GLY A 60 3.95 -14.81 10.38
CA GLY A 60 3.90 -15.22 11.79
C GLY A 60 3.51 -14.12 12.79
N THR A 61 3.29 -12.88 12.33
CA THR A 61 2.83 -11.75 13.16
C THR A 61 1.89 -10.82 12.37
N ASP A 62 1.03 -10.09 13.07
CA ASP A 62 0.16 -9.06 12.49
C ASP A 62 0.70 -7.67 12.83
N GLU A 63 1.32 -7.01 11.86
CA GLU A 63 1.81 -5.64 12.05
C GLU A 63 1.95 -4.87 10.75
N VAL A 64 2.00 -3.54 10.88
CA VAL A 64 2.33 -2.63 9.77
C VAL A 64 3.56 -1.85 10.18
N VAL A 65 4.65 -2.01 9.42
CA VAL A 65 5.95 -1.39 9.70
C VAL A 65 6.24 -0.32 8.66
N LEU A 66 6.63 0.87 9.13
CA LEU A 66 7.16 1.94 8.29
C LEU A 66 8.69 1.91 8.35
N LEU A 67 9.32 1.58 7.22
CA LEU A 67 10.77 1.57 7.07
C LEU A 67 11.21 2.88 6.44
N GLY A 68 12.05 3.63 7.14
CA GLY A 68 12.67 4.86 6.64
C GLY A 68 14.19 4.82 6.82
N GLN A 69 14.90 5.73 6.16
CA GLN A 69 16.31 5.92 6.48
C GLN A 69 16.39 6.54 7.88
N LEU A 70 17.01 5.83 8.82
CA LEU A 70 17.57 6.46 10.01
C LEU A 70 18.50 7.56 9.51
N ARG A 71 18.12 8.82 9.74
CA ARG A 71 19.10 9.90 9.71
C ARG A 71 20.11 9.53 10.77
N SER A 72 21.25 8.98 10.36
CA SER A 72 22.44 8.91 11.19
C SER A 72 22.70 10.35 11.62
N GLY A 73 22.34 10.69 12.85
CA GLY A 73 22.66 11.98 13.42
C GLY A 73 24.17 12.09 13.44
N THR A 74 24.74 12.94 12.58
CA THR A 74 26.06 13.50 12.82
C THR A 74 25.94 14.31 14.10
N ASN A 75 26.31 13.66 15.20
CA ASN A 75 26.64 14.34 16.44
C ASN A 75 27.95 15.09 16.17
N HIS A 76 27.86 16.35 15.74
CA HIS A 76 28.98 17.27 15.80
C HIS A 76 28.73 18.20 16.97
N ALA A 77 29.57 17.97 17.98
CA ALA A 77 29.82 18.78 19.15
C ALA A 77 30.19 20.22 18.78
#